data_AF-A0A4P5W362-F1
#
_entry.id   AF-A0A4P5W362-F1
#
_cell.length_a   1.000
_cell.length_b   1.000
_cell.length_c   1.000
_cell.angle_alpha   90.00
_cell.angle_beta   90.00
_cell.angle_gamma   90.00
#
_symmetry.space_group_name_H-M   'P 1'
#
loop_
_entity.id
_entity.type
_entity.pdbx_description
1 polymer ?
#
loop_
_entity_poly.entity_id
_entity_poly.type
_entity_poly.pdbx_seq_one_letter_code
_entity_poly.pdbx_strand_id
1 'polypeptide(L)'
;MPKVPSSTDAEREARASLRVVKRDAKRGRDKLPDDAPLGWAELLKRVFGVDGLECPDCGKRMRLRTVVEGSPAALTITTSLLRSTGPPRPPPGGDGRGVCAPA
;
A
#
# COMPACT_ATOMS: atom_id res chain seq x y z
N MET A 1 -5.50 36.33 24.37
CA MET A 1 -6.10 35.41 25.37
C MET A 1 -6.57 34.16 24.63
N PRO A 2 -5.96 32.98 24.84
CA PRO A 2 -6.41 31.75 24.18
C PRO A 2 -7.81 31.37 24.71
N LYS A 3 -8.78 31.20 23.80
CA LYS A 3 -10.16 30.90 24.14
C LYS A 3 -10.24 29.46 24.60
N VAL A 4 -10.51 29.26 25.90
CA VAL A 4 -10.77 27.93 26.46
C VAL A 4 -12.02 27.38 25.77
N PRO A 5 -11.96 26.19 25.13
CA PRO A 5 -13.12 25.60 24.48
C PRO A 5 -14.20 25.33 25.53
N SER A 6 -15.46 25.54 25.15
CA SER A 6 -16.58 25.28 26.05
C SER A 6 -16.63 23.77 26.36
N SER A 7 -17.13 23.41 27.54
CA SER A 7 -17.15 22.02 28.06
C SER A 7 -17.66 20.99 27.05
N THR A 8 -18.58 21.39 26.17
CA THR A 8 -19.20 20.53 25.16
C THR A 8 -18.30 20.26 23.95
N ASP A 9 -17.40 21.17 23.59
CA ASP A 9 -16.41 20.98 22.52
C ASP A 9 -15.30 20.03 22.97
N ALA A 10 -14.82 20.22 24.20
CA ALA A 10 -13.83 19.33 24.81
C ALA A 10 -14.36 17.89 24.95
N GLU A 11 -15.62 17.72 25.36
CA GLU A 11 -16.27 16.40 25.43
C GLU A 11 -16.47 15.77 24.05
N ARG A 12 -16.76 16.57 23.01
CA ARG A 12 -16.91 16.10 21.63
C ARG A 12 -15.57 15.64 21.07
N GLU A 13 -14.49 16.39 21.31
CA GLU A 13 -13.13 16.03 20.93
C GLU A 13 -12.67 14.76 21.65
N ALA A 14 -12.94 14.64 22.95
CA ALA A 14 -12.64 13.42 23.70
C ALA A 14 -13.38 12.20 23.12
N ARG A 15 -14.67 12.33 22.81
CA ARG A 15 -15.44 11.27 22.14
C ARG A 15 -14.92 10.96 20.74
N ALA A 16 -14.47 11.95 19.98
CA ALA A 16 -13.87 11.75 18.67
C ALA A 16 -12.55 10.97 18.79
N SER A 17 -11.67 11.37 19.70
CA SER A 17 -10.40 10.70 19.99
C SER A 17 -10.60 9.25 20.43
N LEU A 18 -11.56 9.00 21.32
CA LEU A 18 -11.90 7.63 21.74
C LEU A 18 -12.43 6.77 20.59
N ARG A 19 -13.16 7.35 19.63
CA ARG A 19 -13.62 6.63 18.43
C ARG A 19 -12.47 6.27 17.49
N VAL A 20 -11.45 7.12 17.38
CA VAL A 20 -10.24 6.81 16.60
C VAL A 20 -9.47 5.66 17.25
N VAL A 21 -9.17 5.76 18.56
CA VAL A 21 -8.45 4.71 19.31
C VAL A 21 -9.18 3.36 19.22
N LYS A 22 -10.51 3.36 19.35
CA LYS A 22 -11.31 2.13 19.24
C LYS A 22 -11.30 1.53 17.83
N ARG A 23 -11.20 2.35 16.78
CA ARG A 23 -11.06 1.88 15.38
C ARG A 23 -9.69 1.28 15.14
N ASP A 24 -8.62 1.87 15.66
CA ASP A 24 -7.27 1.33 15.53
C ASP A 24 -7.12 0.00 16.29
N ALA A 25 -7.66 -0.06 17.52
CA ALA A 25 -7.72 -1.29 18.30
C ALA A 25 -8.57 -2.39 17.62
N LYS A 26 -9.63 -2.02 16.89
CA LYS A 26 -10.42 -2.98 16.10
C LYS A 26 -9.62 -3.50 14.90
N ARG A 27 -8.97 -2.62 14.12
CA ARG A 27 -8.09 -3.02 13.00
C ARG A 27 -6.96 -3.94 13.45
N GLY A 28 -6.42 -3.74 14.66
CA GLY A 28 -5.42 -4.63 15.25
C GLY A 28 -5.99 -5.97 15.74
N ARG A 29 -7.29 -6.03 16.06
CA ARG A 29 -8.00 -7.26 16.47
C ARG A 29 -8.55 -8.06 15.30
N ASP A 30 -8.81 -7.40 14.17
CA ASP A 30 -9.06 -8.04 12.87
C ASP A 30 -7.76 -8.62 12.27
N LYS A 31 -6.73 -8.87 13.11
CA LYS A 31 -5.66 -9.82 12.76
C LYS A 31 -6.33 -11.16 12.50
N LEU A 32 -5.99 -11.73 11.34
CA LEU A 32 -6.44 -13.02 10.85
C LEU A 32 -6.31 -14.08 11.99
N PRO A 33 -7.24 -15.04 12.12
CA PRO A 33 -7.17 -16.08 13.15
C PRO A 33 -5.78 -16.72 13.22
N ASP A 34 -5.34 -17.15 14.40
CA ASP A 34 -3.99 -17.70 14.63
C ASP A 34 -3.65 -18.88 13.68
N ASP A 35 -4.67 -19.55 13.14
CA ASP A 35 -4.55 -20.68 12.20
C ASP A 35 -4.63 -20.29 10.71
N ALA A 36 -4.68 -18.99 10.40
CA ALA A 36 -4.81 -18.57 9.03
C ALA A 36 -3.50 -18.77 8.24
N PRO A 37 -3.59 -19.18 6.97
CA PRO A 37 -2.40 -19.38 6.15
C PRO A 37 -1.63 -18.06 6.02
N LEU A 38 -0.34 -18.13 6.33
CA LEU A 38 0.56 -16.99 6.19
C LEU A 38 0.61 -16.52 4.73
N GLY A 39 0.57 -15.20 4.52
CA GLY A 39 0.78 -14.63 3.20
C GLY A 39 2.20 -14.91 2.69
N TRP A 40 2.39 -14.91 1.35
CA TRP A 40 3.68 -15.26 0.74
C TRP A 40 4.86 -14.43 1.30
N ALA A 41 4.66 -13.13 1.54
CA ALA A 41 5.71 -12.25 2.03
C ALA A 41 6.13 -12.60 3.47
N GLU A 42 5.17 -13.02 4.30
CA GLU A 42 5.45 -13.45 5.67
C GLU A 42 6.18 -14.80 5.66
N LEU A 43 5.83 -15.70 4.75
CA LEU A 43 6.56 -16.96 4.52
C LEU A 43 8.01 -16.70 4.12
N LEU A 44 8.26 -15.77 3.18
CA LEU A 44 9.61 -15.41 2.76
C LEU A 44 10.44 -14.88 3.94
N LYS A 45 9.84 -14.04 4.78
CA LYS A 45 10.49 -13.49 5.97
C LYS A 45 10.79 -14.57 7.00
N ARG A 46 9.85 -15.47 7.26
CA ARG A 46 9.99 -16.54 8.24
C ARG A 46 11.00 -17.60 7.83
N VAL A 47 11.00 -18.02 6.56
CA VAL A 47 11.81 -19.14 6.08
C VAL A 47 13.20 -18.68 5.64
N PHE A 48 13.29 -17.54 4.96
CA PHE A 48 14.54 -17.06 4.35
C PHE A 48 15.11 -15.80 5.02
N GLY A 49 14.39 -15.19 5.96
CA GLY A 49 14.81 -13.91 6.54
C GLY A 49 14.68 -12.72 5.59
N VAL A 50 14.00 -12.88 4.45
CA VAL A 50 13.88 -11.84 3.41
C VAL A 50 12.53 -11.15 3.50
N ASP A 51 12.52 -9.83 3.69
CA ASP A 51 11.29 -9.04 3.63
C ASP A 51 10.93 -8.69 2.17
N GLY A 52 10.07 -9.50 1.56
CA GLY A 52 9.71 -9.39 0.14
C GLY A 52 8.97 -8.11 -0.28
N LEU A 53 8.56 -7.24 0.66
CA LEU A 53 8.08 -5.89 0.27
C LEU A 53 8.92 -4.76 0.88
N GLU A 54 10.16 -5.01 1.29
CA GLU A 54 11.14 -3.96 1.53
C GLU A 54 11.88 -3.63 0.22
N CYS A 55 11.97 -2.35 -0.13
CA CYS A 55 12.73 -1.93 -1.30
C CYS A 55 14.24 -2.05 -1.02
N PRO A 56 15.02 -2.78 -1.83
CA PRO A 56 16.45 -2.97 -1.58
C PRO A 56 17.27 -1.68 -1.70
N ASP A 57 16.79 -0.69 -2.46
CA ASP A 57 17.53 0.56 -2.70
C ASP A 57 17.27 1.64 -1.64
N CYS A 58 16.06 1.65 -1.04
CA CYS A 58 15.66 2.75 -0.14
C CYS A 58 15.00 2.31 1.17
N GLY A 59 14.81 1.00 1.40
CA GLY A 59 14.21 0.45 2.62
C GLY A 59 12.71 0.75 2.79
N LYS A 60 12.08 1.46 1.85
CA LYS A 60 10.64 1.79 1.94
C LYS A 60 9.78 0.56 1.66
N ARG A 61 8.59 0.52 2.29
CA ARG A 61 7.60 -0.52 2.08
C ARG A 61 6.97 -0.44 0.69
N MET A 62 7.18 -1.46 -0.13
CA MET A 62 6.53 -1.66 -1.42
C MET A 62 5.07 -2.13 -1.24
N ARG A 63 4.24 -1.88 -2.24
CA ARG A 63 2.83 -2.31 -2.27
C ARG A 63 2.61 -3.25 -3.44
N LEU A 64 2.02 -4.42 -3.19
CA LEU A 64 1.59 -5.33 -4.25
C LEU A 64 0.48 -4.67 -5.06
N ARG A 65 0.64 -4.62 -6.38
CA ARG A 65 -0.36 -4.05 -7.29
C ARG A 65 -1.18 -5.13 -8.00
N THR A 66 -0.54 -6.20 -8.44
CA THR A 66 -1.17 -7.30 -9.17
C THR A 66 -0.35 -8.57 -9.02
N VAL A 67 -0.98 -9.72 -9.23
CA VAL A 67 -0.34 -11.04 -9.34
C VAL A 67 -0.45 -11.47 -10.79
N VAL A 68 0.68 -11.82 -11.40
CA VAL A 68 0.72 -12.31 -12.78
C VAL A 68 0.90 -13.81 -12.74
N GLU A 69 -0.09 -14.55 -13.24
CA GLU A 69 -0.07 -16.00 -13.31
C GLU A 69 0.12 -16.45 -14.77
N GLY A 70 0.90 -17.52 -14.96
CA GLY A 70 1.17 -18.10 -16.27
C GLY A 70 2.44 -17.59 -16.97
N SER A 71 3.09 -18.51 -17.69
CA SER A 71 4.38 -18.28 -18.35
C SER A 71 4.38 -17.15 -19.40
N PRO A 72 3.45 -17.09 -20.37
CA PRO A 72 3.54 -16.08 -21.43
C PRO A 72 3.40 -14.65 -20.89
N ALA A 73 2.44 -14.40 -19.98
CA ALA A 73 2.21 -13.08 -19.40
C ALA A 73 3.39 -12.62 -18.52
N ALA A 74 3.93 -13.51 -17.68
CA ALA A 74 5.06 -13.21 -16.83
C ALA A 74 6.31 -12.85 -17.65
N LEU A 75 6.59 -13.60 -18.72
CA LEU A 75 7.72 -13.34 -19.61
C LEU A 75 7.57 -12.02 -20.37
N THR A 76 6.39 -11.74 -20.92
CA THR A 76 6.15 -10.46 -21.61
C THR A 76 6.35 -9.25 -20.69
N ILE A 77 5.83 -9.31 -19.47
CA ILE A 77 5.94 -8.21 -18.50
C ILE A 77 7.39 -8.03 -18.01
N THR A 78 8.05 -9.10 -17.61
CA THR A 78 9.45 -9.01 -17.15
C THR A 78 10.38 -8.52 -18.26
N THR A 79 10.19 -9.01 -19.48
CA THR A 79 10.95 -8.57 -20.65
C THR A 79 10.69 -7.09 -21.00
N SER A 80 9.47 -6.60 -20.85
CA SER A 80 9.16 -5.18 -21.10
C SER A 80 9.70 -4.27 -20.00
N LEU A 81 9.65 -4.70 -18.73
CA LEU A 81 10.21 -3.97 -17.60
C LEU A 81 11.72 -3.83 -17.69
N LEU A 82 12.44 -4.87 -18.12
CA LEU A 82 13.89 -4.82 -18.34
C LEU A 82 14.32 -3.77 -19.38
N ARG A 83 13.46 -3.48 -20.36
CA ARG A 83 13.70 -2.44 -21.37
C ARG A 83 13.25 -1.04 -20.95
N SER A 84 12.50 -0.93 -19.86
CA SER A 84 11.88 0.33 -19.45
C SER A 84 12.90 1.21 -18.71
N THR A 85 13.09 2.45 -19.15
CA THR A 85 14.09 3.39 -18.59
C THR A 85 13.55 4.31 -17.49
N GLY A 86 12.34 4.03 -16.99
CA GLY A 86 11.67 4.84 -15.97
C GLY A 86 10.19 5.04 -16.30
N PRO A 87 9.45 5.78 -15.44
CA PRO A 87 8.06 6.11 -15.71
C PRO A 87 7.94 6.86 -17.04
N PRO A 88 6.87 6.62 -17.82
CA PRO A 88 6.67 7.31 -19.10
C PRO A 88 6.69 8.82 -18.87
N ARG A 89 7.56 9.52 -19.61
CA ARG A 89 7.60 10.98 -19.56
C ARG A 89 6.31 11.50 -20.18
N PRO A 90 5.55 12.38 -19.50
CA PRO A 90 4.37 12.97 -20.10
C PRO A 90 4.78 13.74 -21.37
N PRO A 91 4.00 13.68 -22.45
CA PRO A 91 4.28 14.46 -23.65
C PRO A 91 4.28 15.96 -23.28
N PRO A 92 5.19 16.76 -23.86
CA PRO A 92 5.20 18.20 -23.63
C PRO A 92 3.92 18.80 -24.24
N GLY A 93 2.94 19.11 -23.38
CA GLY A 93 1.69 19.79 -23.78
C GLY A 93 0.40 18.97 -23.66
N GLY A 94 0.44 17.76 -23.10
CA GLY A 94 -0.79 16.98 -22.86
C GLY A 94 -1.51 17.44 -21.59
N ASP A 95 -2.75 17.91 -21.72
CA ASP A 95 -3.67 18.36 -20.67
C ASP A 95 -4.20 17.24 -19.74
N GLY A 96 -3.47 16.14 -19.60
CA GLY A 96 -3.80 15.03 -18.70
C GLY A 96 -4.90 14.10 -19.20
N ARG A 97 -5.44 14.28 -20.42
CA ARG A 97 -6.36 13.30 -21.02
C ARG A 97 -5.58 12.18 -21.71
N GLY A 98 -5.26 11.14 -20.95
CA GLY A 98 -4.64 9.93 -21.45
C GLY A 98 -5.54 9.25 -22.48
N VAL A 99 -5.11 9.24 -23.75
CA VAL A 99 -5.66 8.34 -24.75
C VAL A 99 -5.03 6.97 -24.50
N CYS A 100 -5.81 6.01 -23.98
CA CYS A 100 -5.47 4.61 -24.15
C CYS A 100 -5.60 4.29 -25.65
N ALA A 101 -4.48 4.03 -26.32
CA ALA A 101 -4.51 3.48 -27.67
C ALA A 101 -5.01 2.01 -27.58
N PRO A 102 -6.05 1.61 -28.34
CA PRO A 102 -6.42 0.20 -28.45
C PRO A 102 -5.39 -0.56 -29.29
N ALA A 103 -5.29 -1.85 -28.97
CA ALA A 103 -4.41 -2.85 -29.59
C ALA A 103 -4.76 -3.17 -31.05
#